data_AF-A0A524R0Z2-F1
#
_entry.id   AF-A0A524R0Z2-F1
#
_cell.length_a   1.000
_cell.length_b   1.000
_cell.length_c   1.000
_cell.angle_alpha   90.00
_cell.angle_beta   90.00
_cell.angle_gamma   90.00
#
_symmetry.space_group_name_H-M   'P 1'
#
loop_
_entity.id
_entity.type
_entity.pdbx_description
1 polymer ?
#
loop_
_entity_poly.entity_id
_entity_poly.type
_entity_poly.pdbx_seq_one_letter_code
_entity_poly.pdbx_strand_id
1 'polypeptide(L)'
;MRDWKKWLNEQLDLPAMANGRDSRIAEELADHLEDMEGEALARGASRAEAEARVLSWLGDPREAARELLRCEPGHVRARMSRWAEEREELLRHRGCPWVPVADVFRDLRMAFRGLGRQPVFTGVVVLVLALGIGATTAIFTLVDAVVLSPLPFDESDRLLAV
;
A
#
# COMPACT_ATOMS: atom_id res chain seq x y z
N MET A 1 12.51 -5.22 15.41
CA MET A 1 11.07 -4.91 15.36
C MET A 1 10.36 -6.18 15.73
N ARG A 2 9.36 -6.09 16.61
CA ARG A 2 8.59 -7.26 17.02
C ARG A 2 7.76 -7.73 15.82
N ASP A 3 7.69 -9.04 15.60
CA ASP A 3 6.78 -9.59 14.61
C ASP A 3 5.36 -9.56 15.19
N TRP A 4 4.67 -8.44 14.95
CA TRP A 4 3.32 -8.20 15.46
C TRP A 4 2.32 -9.20 14.91
N LYS A 5 2.52 -9.71 13.69
CA LYS A 5 1.67 -10.75 13.11
C LYS A 5 1.78 -12.04 13.91
N LYS A 6 3.01 -12.49 14.18
CA LYS A 6 3.26 -13.70 14.98
C LYS A 6 2.69 -13.55 16.39
N TRP A 7 2.92 -12.40 17.01
CA TRP A 7 2.41 -12.12 18.36
C TRP A 7 0.87 -12.10 18.42
N LEU A 8 0.19 -11.48 17.44
CA LEU A 8 -1.27 -11.47 17.36
C LEU A 8 -1.84 -12.89 17.19
N ASN A 9 -1.21 -13.71 16.35
CA ASN A 9 -1.62 -15.10 16.17
C ASN A 9 -1.47 -15.93 17.44
N GLU A 10 -0.37 -15.75 18.18
CA GLU A 10 -0.10 -16.47 19.43
C GLU A 10 -1.01 -16.01 20.59
N GLN A 11 -1.35 -14.72 20.66
CA GLN A 11 -2.08 -14.15 21.80
C GLN A 11 -3.60 -14.16 21.66
N LEU A 12 -4.13 -13.96 20.45
CA LEU A 12 -5.58 -13.90 20.22
C LEU A 12 -6.21 -15.28 19.95
N ASP A 13 -5.42 -16.36 19.89
CA ASP A 13 -5.87 -17.72 19.52
C ASP A 13 -6.83 -17.64 18.32
N LEU A 14 -6.29 -17.14 17.20
CA LEU A 14 -7.00 -16.96 15.93
C LEU A 14 -7.12 -18.21 15.03
N PRO A 15 -6.88 -19.50 15.42
CA PRO A 15 -7.02 -20.62 14.47
C PRO A 15 -8.45 -20.78 13.92
N ALA A 16 -9.48 -20.27 14.60
CA ALA A 16 -10.85 -20.21 14.06
C ALA A 16 -10.99 -19.29 12.83
N MET A 17 -10.07 -18.33 12.67
CA MET A 17 -9.94 -17.36 11.58
C MET A 17 -8.98 -17.83 10.46
N ALA A 18 -8.60 -19.12 10.47
CA ALA A 18 -7.73 -19.72 9.44
C ALA A 18 -8.43 -19.98 8.10
N ASN A 19 -9.73 -19.68 7.99
CA ASN A 19 -10.41 -19.57 6.71
C ASN A 19 -9.94 -18.26 6.05
N GLY A 20 -9.40 -18.32 4.83
CA GLY A 20 -8.64 -17.24 4.19
C GLY A 20 -9.21 -15.80 4.17
N ARG A 21 -10.48 -15.60 4.55
CA ARG A 21 -11.08 -14.26 4.75
C ARG A 21 -10.65 -13.58 6.05
N ASP A 22 -10.44 -14.30 7.13
CA ASP A 22 -10.19 -13.71 8.45
C ASP A 22 -8.68 -13.51 8.72
N SER A 23 -7.84 -14.24 7.98
CA SER A 23 -6.40 -13.96 7.90
C SER A 23 -6.07 -12.52 7.48
N ARG A 24 -6.92 -11.91 6.64
CA ARG A 24 -6.77 -10.52 6.19
C ARG A 24 -6.90 -9.52 7.34
N ILE A 25 -7.78 -9.80 8.31
CA ILE A 25 -8.01 -8.91 9.46
C ILE A 25 -6.78 -8.92 10.38
N ALA A 26 -6.21 -10.09 10.64
CA ALA A 26 -4.99 -10.20 11.45
C ALA A 26 -3.80 -9.49 10.77
N GLU A 27 -3.73 -9.58 9.44
CA GLU A 27 -2.71 -8.88 8.66
C GLU A 27 -2.91 -7.38 8.72
N GLU A 28 -4.11 -6.89 8.43
CA GLU A 28 -4.45 -5.47 8.47
C GLU A 28 -4.23 -4.86 9.86
N LEU A 29 -4.54 -5.60 10.92
CA LEU A 29 -4.26 -5.19 12.29
C LEU A 29 -2.75 -5.14 12.57
N ALA A 30 -1.98 -6.16 12.18
CA ALA A 30 -0.53 -6.18 12.37
C ALA A 30 0.13 -4.97 11.69
N ASP A 31 -0.34 -4.62 10.50
CA ASP A 31 0.17 -3.51 9.72
C ASP A 31 -0.07 -2.17 10.39
N HIS A 32 -1.27 -2.00 10.96
CA HIS A 32 -1.62 -0.81 11.71
C HIS A 32 -0.75 -0.63 12.96
N LEU A 33 -0.43 -1.74 13.66
CA LEU A 33 0.47 -1.71 14.81
C LEU A 33 1.90 -1.34 14.42
N GLU A 34 2.41 -1.90 13.31
CA GLU A 34 3.72 -1.52 12.76
C GLU A 34 3.79 -0.04 12.41
N ASP A 35 2.72 0.51 11.82
CA ASP A 35 2.64 1.94 11.49
C ASP A 35 2.63 2.82 12.75
N MET A 36 1.89 2.44 13.79
CA MET A 36 1.88 3.17 15.05
C MET A 36 3.25 3.14 15.74
N GLU A 37 3.93 1.99 15.72
CA GLU A 37 5.30 1.86 16.23
C GLU A 37 6.26 2.76 15.44
N GLY A 38 6.17 2.73 14.10
CA GLY A 38 6.98 3.55 13.20
C GLY A 38 6.76 5.05 13.42
N GLU A 39 5.52 5.50 13.58
CA GLU A 39 5.19 6.89 13.91
C GLU A 39 5.74 7.33 15.26
N ALA A 40 5.68 6.47 16.27
CA ALA A 40 6.22 6.80 17.59
C ALA A 40 7.74 6.95 17.53
N LEU A 41 8.43 6.04 16.83
CA LEU A 41 9.88 6.12 16.59
C LEU A 41 10.25 7.37 15.78
N ALA A 42 9.50 7.72 14.74
CA ALA A 42 9.74 8.91 13.93
C ALA A 42 9.57 10.22 14.72
N ARG A 43 8.72 10.23 15.75
CA ARG A 43 8.58 11.34 16.69
C ARG A 43 9.65 11.36 17.79
N GLY A 44 10.66 10.50 17.70
CA GLY A 44 11.78 10.43 18.63
C GLY A 44 11.52 9.61 19.90
N ALA A 45 10.43 8.84 19.96
CA ALA A 45 10.22 7.92 21.08
C ALA A 45 11.29 6.81 21.05
N SER A 46 11.71 6.36 22.22
CA SER A 46 12.52 5.15 22.32
C SER A 46 11.70 3.93 21.91
N ARG A 47 12.38 2.85 21.50
CA ARG A 47 11.69 1.60 21.10
C ARG A 47 10.79 1.06 22.22
N ALA A 48 11.25 1.12 23.46
CA ALA A 48 10.47 0.66 24.61
C ALA A 48 9.19 1.50 24.80
N GLU A 49 9.26 2.82 24.59
CA GLU A 49 8.09 3.71 24.67
C GLU A 49 7.14 3.51 23.50
N ALA A 50 7.66 3.32 22.28
CA ALA A 50 6.85 3.02 21.10
C ALA A 50 6.08 1.70 21.29
N GLU A 51 6.75 0.64 21.74
CA GLU A 51 6.12 -0.64 22.04
C GLU A 51 5.10 -0.53 23.18
N ALA A 52 5.44 0.16 24.27
CA ALA A 52 4.52 0.37 25.39
C ALA A 52 3.26 1.13 24.94
N ARG A 53 3.40 2.11 24.03
CA ARG A 53 2.29 2.88 23.49
C ARG A 53 1.39 2.03 22.59
N VAL A 54 1.97 1.19 21.73
CA VAL A 54 1.19 0.24 20.91
C VAL A 54 0.44 -0.76 21.79
N LEU A 55 1.10 -1.33 22.80
CA LEU A 55 0.48 -2.24 23.75
C LEU A 55 -0.63 -1.56 24.56
N SER A 56 -0.42 -0.31 24.99
CA SER A 56 -1.43 0.45 25.73
C SER A 56 -2.69 0.72 24.90
N TRP A 57 -2.53 0.94 23.59
CA TRP A 57 -3.65 1.10 22.67
C TRP A 57 -4.41 -0.21 22.48
N LEU A 58 -3.69 -1.34 22.39
CA LEU A 58 -4.30 -2.64 22.16
C LEU A 58 -5.12 -3.14 23.36
N GLY A 59 -4.77 -2.71 24.58
CA GLY A 59 -5.41 -3.18 25.81
C GLY A 59 -5.20 -4.69 26.04
N ASP A 60 -6.22 -5.39 26.55
CA ASP A 60 -6.22 -6.86 26.63
C ASP A 60 -6.53 -7.46 25.23
N PRO A 61 -5.57 -8.16 24.60
CA PRO A 61 -5.74 -8.70 23.24
C PRO A 61 -6.88 -9.70 23.16
N ARG A 62 -7.13 -10.45 24.24
CA ARG A 62 -8.19 -11.47 24.30
C ARG A 62 -9.56 -10.84 24.48
N GLU A 63 -9.62 -9.66 25.08
CA GLU A 63 -10.84 -8.87 25.19
C GLU A 63 -11.19 -8.24 23.83
N ALA A 64 -10.19 -7.66 23.15
CA ALA A 64 -10.34 -7.15 21.79
C ALA A 64 -10.78 -8.25 20.79
N ALA A 65 -10.18 -9.46 20.86
CA ALA A 65 -10.63 -10.61 20.07
C ALA A 65 -12.08 -10.98 20.36
N ARG A 66 -12.46 -11.04 21.65
CA ARG A 66 -13.81 -11.37 22.08
C ARG A 66 -14.83 -10.33 21.63
N GLU A 67 -14.48 -9.04 21.61
CA GLU A 67 -15.35 -8.01 21.05
C GLU A 67 -15.48 -8.12 19.53
N LEU A 68 -14.37 -8.35 18.81
CA LEU A 68 -14.36 -8.51 17.36
C LEU A 68 -15.18 -9.74 16.91
N LEU A 69 -15.09 -10.85 17.65
CA LEU A 69 -15.86 -12.07 17.41
C LEU A 69 -17.35 -11.91 17.77
N ARG A 70 -17.70 -10.96 18.67
CA ARG A 70 -19.09 -10.65 19.02
C ARG A 70 -19.75 -9.67 18.06
N CYS A 71 -18.97 -8.83 17.37
CA CYS A 71 -19.51 -7.96 16.34
C CYS A 71 -19.78 -8.74 15.06
N GLU A 72 -21.00 -8.66 14.53
CA GLU A 72 -21.26 -9.14 13.17
C GLU A 72 -20.26 -8.50 12.18
N PRO A 73 -19.72 -9.28 11.21
CA PRO A 73 -18.65 -8.82 10.31
C PRO A 73 -18.99 -7.57 9.49
N GLY A 74 -20.28 -7.23 9.34
CA GLY A 74 -20.72 -5.98 8.71
C GLY A 74 -20.44 -4.71 9.53
N HIS A 75 -20.43 -4.81 10.87
CA HIS A 75 -20.27 -3.65 11.77
C HIS A 75 -18.82 -3.21 11.94
N VAL A 76 -17.86 -4.15 11.92
CA VAL A 76 -16.42 -3.83 11.99
C VAL A 76 -16.00 -2.99 10.79
N ARG A 77 -16.51 -3.32 9.60
CA ARG A 77 -16.27 -2.59 8.36
C ARG A 77 -16.83 -1.16 8.40
N ALA A 78 -18.04 -0.99 8.96
CA ALA A 78 -18.69 0.31 9.12
C ALA A 78 -18.07 1.19 10.22
N ARG A 79 -17.42 0.57 11.22
CA ARG A 79 -16.67 1.32 12.26
C ARG A 79 -15.31 1.76 11.76
N MET A 80 -14.59 0.90 11.02
CA MET A 80 -13.31 1.26 10.41
C MET A 80 -13.45 2.36 9.35
N SER A 81 -14.50 2.31 8.52
CA SER A 81 -14.74 3.39 7.55
C SER A 81 -15.01 4.74 8.25
N ARG A 82 -15.80 4.73 9.34
CA ARG A 82 -16.04 5.94 10.14
C ARG A 82 -14.78 6.48 10.81
N TRP A 83 -13.91 5.62 11.31
CA TRP A 83 -12.62 6.04 11.89
C TRP A 83 -11.65 6.61 10.84
N ALA A 84 -11.70 6.13 9.60
CA ALA A 84 -10.93 6.69 8.49
C ALA A 84 -11.45 8.07 8.09
N GLU A 85 -12.77 8.23 7.98
CA GLU A 85 -13.43 9.52 7.67
C GLU A 85 -13.17 10.56 8.78
N GLU A 86 -13.27 10.17 10.04
CA GLU A 86 -13.06 11.06 11.20
C GLU A 86 -11.59 11.52 11.32
N ARG A 87 -10.63 10.66 10.96
CA ARG A 87 -9.21 11.07 10.84
C ARG A 87 -8.99 12.04 9.69
N GLU A 88 -9.63 11.84 8.54
CA GLU A 88 -9.48 12.72 7.38
C GLU A 88 -10.01 14.13 7.67
N GLU A 89 -11.11 14.22 8.42
CA GLU A 89 -11.70 15.49 8.86
C GLU A 89 -10.82 16.22 9.88
N LEU A 90 -10.23 15.50 10.84
CA LEU A 90 -9.24 16.04 11.77
C LEU A 90 -7.97 16.55 11.07
N LEU A 91 -7.56 15.91 9.97
CA LEU A 91 -6.40 16.30 9.16
C LEU A 91 -6.70 17.54 8.31
N ARG A 92 -7.91 17.66 7.75
CA ARG A 92 -8.35 18.88 7.03
C ARG A 92 -8.36 20.12 7.91
N HIS A 93 -8.72 19.97 9.18
CA HIS A 93 -8.77 21.10 10.12
C HIS A 93 -7.38 21.60 10.60
N ARG A 94 -6.30 20.81 10.43
CA ARG A 94 -4.97 21.20 10.93
C ARG A 94 -4.10 22.02 9.99
N GLY A 95 -4.55 22.34 8.78
CA GLY A 95 -3.96 23.40 7.93
C GLY A 95 -2.45 23.27 7.64
N CYS A 96 -1.87 22.07 7.75
CA CYS A 96 -0.44 21.85 7.54
C CYS A 96 -0.18 21.43 6.08
N PRO A 97 0.60 22.20 5.28
CA PRO A 97 0.77 21.92 3.84
C PRO A 97 1.64 20.69 3.53
N TRP A 98 2.28 20.07 4.53
CA TRP A 98 3.34 19.06 4.35
C TRP A 98 2.98 17.66 4.86
N VAL A 99 1.71 17.42 5.19
CA VAL A 99 1.17 16.10 5.52
C VAL A 99 1.13 15.07 4.35
N PRO A 100 1.36 15.38 3.05
CA PRO A 100 1.20 14.33 2.04
C PRO A 100 2.33 13.27 1.99
N VAL A 101 3.58 13.61 2.29
CA VAL A 101 4.72 12.75 1.84
C VAL A 101 4.92 11.53 2.73
N ALA A 102 4.76 11.68 4.05
CA ALA A 102 4.89 10.57 5.00
C ALA A 102 3.74 9.57 4.85
N ASP A 103 2.53 10.05 4.61
CA ASP A 103 1.36 9.19 4.37
C ASP A 103 1.44 8.50 3.01
N VAL A 104 1.91 9.19 1.96
CA VAL A 104 2.18 8.56 0.66
C VAL A 104 3.24 7.46 0.77
N PHE A 105 4.31 7.67 1.55
CA PHE A 105 5.33 6.64 1.76
C PHE A 105 4.77 5.42 2.52
N ARG A 106 3.89 5.67 3.50
CA ARG A 106 3.17 4.62 4.24
C ARG A 106 2.25 3.82 3.33
N ASP A 107 1.44 4.50 2.52
CA ASP A 107 0.52 3.88 1.58
C ASP A 107 1.26 3.07 0.50
N LEU A 108 2.37 3.61 0.00
CA LEU A 108 3.26 2.89 -0.92
C LEU A 108 3.82 1.63 -0.27
N ARG A 109 4.36 1.73 0.96
CA ARG A 109 4.89 0.57 1.70
C ARG A 109 3.82 -0.50 1.90
N MET A 110 2.61 -0.09 2.24
CA MET A 110 1.46 -0.97 2.42
C MET A 110 1.06 -1.64 1.11
N ALA A 111 0.97 -0.88 0.01
CA ALA A 111 0.67 -1.39 -1.32
C ALA A 111 1.72 -2.40 -1.79
N PHE A 112 3.02 -2.07 -1.70
CA PHE A 112 4.11 -2.97 -2.08
C PHE A 112 4.09 -4.29 -1.29
N ARG A 113 3.77 -4.23 0.00
CA ARG A 113 3.64 -5.44 0.83
C ARG A 113 2.41 -6.26 0.44
N GLY A 114 1.34 -5.62 0.00
CA GLY A 114 0.18 -6.27 -0.63
C GLY A 114 0.54 -6.98 -1.94
N LEU A 115 1.34 -6.33 -2.81
CA LEU A 115 1.84 -6.92 -4.05
C LEU A 115 2.67 -8.19 -3.80
N GLY A 116 3.46 -8.21 -2.72
CA GLY A 116 4.26 -9.37 -2.31
C GLY A 116 3.44 -10.57 -1.81
N ARG A 117 2.18 -10.36 -1.39
CA ARG A 117 1.29 -11.46 -0.94
C ARG A 117 0.65 -12.22 -2.08
N GLN A 118 0.55 -11.63 -3.27
CA GLN A 118 -0.05 -12.25 -4.46
C GLN A 118 0.93 -12.23 -5.66
N PRO A 119 2.06 -12.94 -5.57
CA PRO A 119 3.17 -12.81 -6.53
C PRO A 119 2.79 -13.16 -7.97
N VAL A 120 1.89 -14.14 -8.16
CA VAL A 120 1.44 -14.55 -9.51
C VAL A 120 0.61 -13.46 -10.17
N PHE A 121 -0.37 -12.90 -9.45
CA PHE A 121 -1.20 -11.80 -9.95
C PHE A 121 -0.35 -10.56 -10.26
N THR A 122 0.53 -10.18 -9.32
CA THR A 122 1.48 -9.08 -9.49
C THR A 122 2.35 -9.30 -10.73
N GLY A 123 2.88 -10.50 -10.93
CA GLY A 123 3.69 -10.83 -12.11
C GLY A 123 2.93 -10.68 -13.43
N VAL A 124 1.69 -11.15 -13.50
CA VAL A 124 0.83 -10.97 -14.69
C VAL A 124 0.58 -9.49 -14.96
N VAL A 125 0.22 -8.72 -13.94
CA VAL A 125 -0.03 -7.28 -14.08
C VAL A 125 1.23 -6.55 -14.56
N VAL A 126 2.40 -6.85 -13.99
CA VAL A 126 3.69 -6.27 -14.41
C VAL A 126 4.00 -6.62 -15.86
N LEU A 127 3.77 -7.87 -16.28
CA LEU A 127 4.01 -8.29 -17.66
C LEU A 127 3.10 -7.55 -18.65
N VAL A 128 1.81 -7.44 -18.33
CA VAL A 128 0.83 -6.72 -19.16
C VAL A 128 1.19 -5.24 -19.28
N LEU A 129 1.55 -4.61 -18.16
CA LEU A 129 1.99 -3.21 -18.15
C LEU A 129 3.28 -3.02 -18.96
N ALA A 130 4.28 -3.87 -18.76
CA ALA A 130 5.54 -3.82 -19.49
C ALA A 130 5.32 -3.97 -21.00
N LEU A 131 4.43 -4.90 -21.40
CA LEU A 131 4.10 -5.11 -22.81
C LEU A 131 3.36 -3.90 -23.40
N GLY A 132 2.37 -3.35 -22.70
CA GLY A 132 1.61 -2.19 -23.18
C GLY A 132 2.47 -0.93 -23.30
N ILE A 133 3.30 -0.67 -22.30
CA ILE A 133 4.25 0.46 -22.30
C ILE A 133 5.29 0.25 -23.42
N GLY A 134 5.94 -0.92 -23.46
CA GLY A 134 6.98 -1.24 -24.44
C GLY A 134 6.47 -1.22 -25.87
N ALA A 135 5.28 -1.76 -26.14
CA ALA A 135 4.66 -1.72 -27.46
C ALA A 135 4.35 -0.29 -27.90
N THR A 136 3.77 0.53 -27.02
CA THR A 136 3.45 1.93 -27.34
C THR A 136 4.73 2.71 -27.60
N THR A 137 5.74 2.58 -26.74
CA THR A 137 7.05 3.22 -26.93
C THR A 137 7.72 2.76 -28.22
N ALA A 138 7.72 1.46 -28.54
CA ALA A 138 8.34 0.93 -29.76
C ALA A 138 7.65 1.44 -31.03
N ILE A 139 6.33 1.51 -31.05
CA ILE A 139 5.58 2.07 -32.19
C ILE A 139 5.94 3.54 -32.37
N PHE A 140 5.93 4.34 -31.30
CA PHE A 140 6.32 5.75 -31.38
C PHE A 140 7.76 5.93 -31.84
N THR A 141 8.71 5.15 -31.31
CA THR A 141 10.11 5.19 -31.74
C THR A 141 10.26 4.80 -33.21
N LEU A 142 9.55 3.77 -33.68
CA LEU A 142 9.58 3.35 -35.07
C LEU A 142 8.99 4.40 -36.00
N VAL A 143 7.84 4.97 -35.63
CA VAL A 143 7.20 6.05 -36.38
C VAL A 143 8.10 7.27 -36.41
N ASP A 144 8.71 7.64 -35.29
CA ASP A 144 9.63 8.77 -35.22
C ASP A 144 10.84 8.54 -36.15
N ALA A 145 11.45 7.36 -36.09
CA ALA A 145 12.60 7.00 -36.94
C ALA A 145 12.28 6.95 -38.45
N VAL A 146 11.06 6.53 -38.83
CA VAL A 146 10.69 6.30 -40.23
C VAL A 146 9.96 7.49 -40.86
N VAL A 147 9.15 8.22 -40.08
CA VAL A 147 8.25 9.27 -40.58
C VAL A 147 8.75 10.67 -40.20
N LEU A 148 9.29 10.85 -39.00
CA LEU A 148 9.61 12.18 -38.45
C LEU A 148 11.09 12.53 -38.48
N SER A 149 11.99 11.56 -38.58
CA SER A 149 13.41 11.80 -38.84
C SER A 149 13.58 11.99 -40.35
N PRO A 150 13.63 13.23 -40.88
CA PRO A 150 13.88 13.44 -42.29
C PRO A 150 15.20 12.76 -42.64
N LEU A 151 15.17 11.86 -43.62
CA LEU A 151 16.39 11.31 -44.19
C LEU A 151 17.32 12.50 -44.54
N PRO A 152 18.61 12.44 -44.19
CA PRO A 152 19.59 13.44 -44.60
C PRO A 152 19.81 13.32 -46.11
N PHE A 153 18.84 13.81 -46.88
CA PHE A 153 18.99 14.05 -48.29
C PHE A 153 19.50 15.48 -48.43
N ASP A 154 20.80 15.62 -48.69
CA ASP A 154 21.47 16.89 -48.96
C ASP A 154 20.93 17.60 -50.21
N GLU A 155 20.12 16.95 -51.06
CA GLU A 155 19.61 17.53 -52.32
C GLU A 155 18.23 16.95 -52.71
N SER A 156 17.20 17.15 -51.88
CA SER A 156 15.81 16.75 -52.20
C SER A 156 15.23 17.41 -53.47
N ASP A 157 15.79 18.53 -53.93
CA ASP A 157 15.37 19.24 -55.15
C ASP A 157 15.85 18.59 -56.47
N ARG A 158 16.67 17.53 -56.43
CA ARG A 158 17.20 16.89 -57.66
C ARG A 158 16.49 15.61 -58.11
N LEU A 159 15.44 15.19 -57.42
CA LEU A 159 14.67 14.00 -57.79
C LEU A 159 13.47 14.36 -58.68
N LEU A 160 13.76 14.88 -59.88
CA LEU A 160 12.83 14.87 -61.01
C LEU A 160 13.51 14.08 -62.14
N ALA A 161 13.13 12.80 -62.26
CA ALA A 161 13.56 11.94 -63.35
C ALA A 161 12.73 12.24 -64.62
N VAL A 162 13.44 12.28 -65.76
CA VAL A 162 12.92 12.34 -67.14
C VAL A 162 11.95 11.20 -67.45
#